data_AF-A0A3D1HY16-F1
#
_entry.id   AF-A0A3D1HY16-F1
#
_cell.length_a   1.000
_cell.length_b   1.000
_cell.length_c   1.000
_cell.angle_alpha   90.00
_cell.angle_beta   90.00
_cell.angle_gamma   90.00
#
_symmetry.space_group_name_H-M   'P 1'
#
loop_
_entity.id
_entity.type
_entity.pdbx_description
1 polymer ?
#
loop_
_entity_poly.entity_id
_entity_poly.type
_entity_poly.pdbx_seq_one_letter_code
_entity_poly.pdbx_strand_id
1 'polypeptide(L)'
;MKIVVCVKQSADGEINPFDASAYETALGIDGAEITLLSMGPEKTVPFLEGLTRLGAENAVLLCDRAFAGADTLATSYALSLAIKRLCPDFVFCGRQSVDGDTGQVGPSLAVRLGFSLVTNVMSLRDTENGLSYTDRSENGGNISAPAVITLEKSRKLRLPSIRSKVKSVEILTAGDINADISLCGLKGSPTRVLKTFENDSDRRSCTFISPDKLTWAIEEGLKKGRQKIKLAESASKLKNVWCVGNSPKEFAKTVGENITVIDPDTPEETAEKIRTGHPDAVL
;
A
#
# COMPACT_ATOMS: atom_id res chain seq x y z
N MET A 1 -10.67 -18.42 -12.85
CA MET A 1 -9.68 -17.34 -13.09
C MET A 1 -8.56 -17.46 -12.07
N LYS A 2 -7.32 -17.12 -12.44
CA LYS A 2 -6.14 -17.16 -11.56
C LYS A 2 -5.93 -15.80 -10.91
N ILE A 3 -6.00 -15.74 -9.58
CA ILE A 3 -5.87 -14.50 -8.81
C ILE A 3 -4.67 -14.63 -7.88
N VAL A 4 -3.72 -13.70 -7.99
CA VAL A 4 -2.69 -13.51 -6.96
C VAL A 4 -3.14 -12.43 -6.00
N VAL A 5 -3.22 -12.74 -4.71
CA VAL A 5 -3.52 -11.76 -3.67
C VAL A 5 -2.23 -11.44 -2.92
N CYS A 6 -1.77 -10.19 -3.04
CA CYS A 6 -0.63 -9.70 -2.27
C CYS A 6 -1.09 -9.39 -0.84
N VAL A 7 -0.46 -10.04 0.14
CA VAL A 7 -0.76 -9.87 1.57
C VAL A 7 0.48 -9.48 2.34
N LYS A 8 0.33 -8.56 3.29
CA LYS A 8 1.39 -8.12 4.19
C LYS A 8 1.00 -8.40 5.64
N GLN A 9 1.96 -8.97 6.38
CA GLN A 9 1.87 -9.12 7.83
C GLN A 9 2.27 -7.79 8.50
N SER A 10 1.42 -7.26 9.37
CA SER A 10 1.74 -6.09 10.18
C SER A 10 2.68 -6.44 11.34
N ALA A 11 3.20 -5.42 12.04
CA ALA A 11 4.21 -5.60 13.10
C ALA A 11 3.69 -6.40 14.31
N ASP A 12 2.39 -6.34 14.57
CA ASP A 12 1.64 -7.13 15.57
C ASP A 12 1.36 -8.58 15.13
N GLY A 13 1.74 -8.94 13.90
CA GLY A 13 1.57 -10.28 13.35
C GLY A 13 0.23 -10.51 12.65
N GLU A 14 -0.65 -9.50 12.62
CA GLU A 14 -1.96 -9.58 11.95
C GLU A 14 -1.85 -9.36 10.44
N ILE A 15 -2.94 -9.65 9.72
CA ILE A 15 -3.06 -9.31 8.31
C ILE A 15 -3.41 -7.82 8.18
N ASN A 16 -2.73 -7.11 7.28
CA ASN A 16 -3.11 -5.75 6.93
C ASN A 16 -4.61 -5.69 6.55
N PRO A 17 -5.43 -4.81 7.15
CA PRO A 17 -6.87 -4.87 6.99
C PRO A 17 -7.37 -4.64 5.56
N PHE A 18 -6.62 -3.88 4.74
CA PHE A 18 -6.95 -3.73 3.32
C PHE A 18 -6.67 -5.03 2.54
N ASP A 19 -5.59 -5.73 2.87
CA ASP A 19 -5.23 -7.01 2.25
C ASP A 19 -6.22 -8.10 2.68
N ALA A 20 -6.72 -8.04 3.91
CA ALA A 20 -7.79 -8.91 4.39
C ALA A 20 -9.08 -8.75 3.58
N SER A 21 -9.45 -7.49 3.28
CA SER A 21 -10.58 -7.18 2.38
C SER A 21 -10.31 -7.65 0.96
N ALA A 22 -9.05 -7.52 0.49
CA ALA A 22 -8.64 -7.99 -0.83
C ALA A 22 -8.77 -9.52 -0.96
N TYR A 23 -8.31 -10.25 0.05
CA TYR A 23 -8.41 -11.69 0.09
C TYR A 23 -9.86 -12.16 0.19
N GLU A 24 -10.68 -11.54 1.03
CA GLU A 24 -12.11 -11.88 1.12
C GLU A 24 -12.85 -11.62 -0.19
N THR A 25 -12.48 -10.56 -0.92
CA THR A 25 -13.07 -10.27 -2.22
C THR A 25 -12.68 -11.33 -3.25
N ALA A 26 -11.42 -11.77 -3.27
CA ALA A 26 -11.00 -12.88 -4.12
C ALA A 26 -11.72 -14.20 -3.77
N LEU A 27 -11.89 -14.50 -2.48
CA LEU A 27 -12.65 -15.67 -2.00
C LEU A 27 -14.15 -15.61 -2.31
N GLY A 28 -14.66 -14.46 -2.73
CA GLY A 28 -16.04 -14.25 -3.16
C GLY A 28 -16.26 -14.42 -4.67
N ILE A 29 -15.20 -14.68 -5.43
CA ILE A 29 -15.26 -14.92 -6.88
C ILE A 29 -15.38 -16.42 -7.13
N ASP A 30 -16.42 -16.81 -7.87
CA ASP A 30 -16.77 -18.21 -8.07
C ASP A 30 -15.71 -18.90 -8.95
N GLY A 31 -15.15 -20.01 -8.44
CA GLY A 31 -14.13 -20.79 -9.17
C GLY A 31 -12.78 -20.08 -9.34
N ALA A 32 -12.47 -19.05 -8.53
CA ALA A 32 -11.15 -18.46 -8.48
C ALA A 32 -10.09 -19.44 -7.94
N GLU A 33 -8.97 -19.58 -8.66
CA GLU A 33 -7.76 -20.20 -8.16
C GLU A 33 -6.91 -19.12 -7.51
N ILE A 34 -6.84 -19.12 -6.18
CA ILE A 34 -6.22 -18.03 -5.42
C ILE A 34 -4.82 -18.44 -4.96
N THR A 35 -3.82 -17.63 -5.28
CA THR A 35 -2.46 -17.76 -4.73
C THR A 35 -2.16 -16.56 -3.83
N LEU A 36 -1.80 -16.83 -2.58
CA LEU A 36 -1.32 -15.78 -1.67
C LEU A 36 0.15 -15.49 -1.98
N LEU A 37 0.52 -14.22 -2.05
CA LEU A 37 1.90 -13.78 -2.22
C LEU A 37 2.26 -12.79 -1.12
N SER A 38 3.36 -13.04 -0.41
CA SER A 38 3.93 -12.08 0.54
C SER A 38 5.43 -11.92 0.33
N MET A 39 5.98 -10.82 0.85
CA MET A 39 7.41 -10.59 0.95
C MET A 39 7.74 -10.22 2.39
N GLY A 40 8.63 -10.98 3.01
CA GLY A 40 8.91 -10.81 4.42
C GLY A 40 9.96 -11.80 4.94
N PRO A 41 10.31 -11.68 6.23
CA PRO A 41 11.20 -12.62 6.89
C PRO A 41 10.56 -14.02 7.02
N GLU A 42 11.38 -15.03 7.30
CA GLU A 42 10.95 -16.43 7.47
C GLU A 42 9.82 -16.61 8.51
N LYS A 43 9.78 -15.75 9.54
CA LYS A 43 8.68 -15.74 10.53
C LYS A 43 7.29 -15.44 9.96
N THR A 44 7.19 -15.05 8.69
CA THR A 44 5.93 -14.82 7.98
C THR A 44 5.33 -16.14 7.44
N VAL A 45 6.06 -17.25 7.44
CA VAL A 45 5.55 -18.56 7.00
C VAL A 45 4.30 -19.00 7.76
N PRO A 46 4.27 -19.04 9.12
CA PRO A 46 3.09 -19.48 9.85
C PRO A 46 1.86 -18.58 9.63
N PHE A 47 2.09 -17.29 9.35
CA PHE A 47 1.04 -16.34 8.99
C PHE A 47 0.38 -16.72 7.66
N LEU A 48 1.18 -17.01 6.62
CA LEU A 48 0.66 -17.46 5.34
C LEU A 48 -0.03 -18.83 5.44
N GLU A 49 0.56 -19.79 6.15
CA GLU A 49 -0.05 -21.09 6.41
C GLU A 49 -1.43 -20.95 7.05
N GLY A 50 -1.56 -20.06 8.06
CA GLY A 50 -2.83 -19.75 8.69
C GLY A 50 -3.87 -19.22 7.70
N LEU A 51 -3.46 -18.37 6.75
CA LEU A 51 -4.34 -17.82 5.72
C LEU A 51 -4.80 -18.86 4.69
N THR A 52 -3.99 -19.87 4.36
CA THR A 52 -4.38 -20.91 3.38
C THR A 52 -5.64 -21.67 3.78
N ARG A 53 -5.92 -21.76 5.09
CA ARG A 53 -7.11 -22.40 5.66
C ARG A 53 -8.43 -21.77 5.22
N LEU A 54 -8.41 -20.54 4.71
CA LEU A 54 -9.60 -19.81 4.29
C LEU A 54 -10.02 -20.12 2.84
N GLY A 55 -9.19 -20.85 2.08
CA GLY A 55 -9.50 -21.27 0.71
C GLY A 55 -8.50 -20.85 -0.35
N ALA A 56 -7.29 -20.40 0.03
CA ALA A 56 -6.23 -20.20 -0.97
C ALA A 56 -5.74 -21.55 -1.50
N GLU A 57 -5.49 -21.61 -2.80
CA GLU A 57 -4.94 -22.80 -3.44
C GLU A 57 -3.46 -22.97 -3.10
N ASN A 58 -2.70 -21.88 -3.23
CA ASN A 58 -1.26 -21.85 -3.01
C ASN A 58 -0.85 -20.64 -2.15
N ALA A 59 0.34 -20.71 -1.56
CA ALA A 59 0.96 -19.58 -0.86
C ALA A 59 2.45 -19.50 -1.19
N VAL A 60 2.93 -18.30 -1.47
CA VAL A 60 4.31 -18.00 -1.83
C VAL A 60 4.85 -16.89 -0.93
N LEU A 61 6.05 -17.11 -0.39
CA LEU A 61 6.80 -16.13 0.39
C LEU A 61 8.10 -15.77 -0.33
N LEU A 62 8.26 -14.50 -0.70
CA LEU A 62 9.57 -13.94 -1.02
C LEU A 62 10.35 -13.69 0.27
N CYS A 63 11.40 -14.46 0.52
CA CYS A 63 12.22 -14.36 1.71
C CYS A 63 13.71 -14.42 1.35
N ASP A 64 14.36 -13.26 1.34
CA ASP A 64 15.79 -13.13 1.11
C ASP A 64 16.32 -11.87 1.82
N ARG A 65 17.56 -11.91 2.31
CA ARG A 65 18.25 -10.74 2.85
C ARG A 65 18.42 -9.64 1.80
N ALA A 66 18.48 -9.99 0.51
CA ALA A 66 18.53 -9.04 -0.59
C ALA A 66 17.33 -8.08 -0.62
N PHE A 67 16.17 -8.48 -0.08
CA PHE A 67 14.96 -7.64 -0.03
C PHE A 67 14.90 -6.72 1.21
N ALA A 68 15.86 -6.81 2.13
CA ALA A 68 15.84 -6.06 3.37
C ALA A 68 15.96 -4.54 3.13
N GLY A 69 15.13 -3.77 3.85
CA GLY A 69 15.13 -2.30 3.77
C GLY A 69 14.59 -1.75 2.44
N ALA A 70 13.82 -2.54 1.70
CA ALA A 70 13.17 -2.09 0.46
C ALA A 70 12.15 -0.98 0.73
N ASP A 71 12.18 0.06 -0.09
CA ASP A 71 11.08 1.00 -0.26
C ASP A 71 9.99 0.43 -1.18
N THR A 72 9.00 1.24 -1.56
CA THR A 72 7.87 0.83 -2.41
C THR A 72 8.31 0.44 -3.83
N LEU A 73 9.36 1.08 -4.37
CA LEU A 73 9.85 0.80 -5.72
C LEU A 73 10.61 -0.52 -5.75
N ALA A 74 11.50 -0.77 -4.78
CA ALA A 74 12.22 -2.03 -4.65
C ALA A 74 11.28 -3.19 -4.25
N THR A 75 10.28 -2.93 -3.41
CA THR A 75 9.25 -3.91 -3.03
C THR A 75 8.41 -4.34 -4.24
N SER A 76 7.89 -3.38 -5.00
CA SER A 76 7.12 -3.68 -6.22
C SER A 76 7.95 -4.39 -7.28
N TYR A 77 9.26 -4.13 -7.36
CA TYR A 77 10.17 -4.85 -8.25
C TYR A 77 10.19 -6.34 -7.93
N ALA A 78 10.55 -6.71 -6.70
CA ALA A 78 10.66 -8.10 -6.28
C ALA A 78 9.32 -8.85 -6.43
N LEU A 79 8.22 -8.24 -5.96
CA LEU A 79 6.87 -8.82 -6.11
C LEU A 79 6.48 -9.01 -7.58
N SER A 80 6.82 -8.08 -8.48
CA SER A 80 6.49 -8.19 -9.90
C SER A 80 7.14 -9.39 -10.57
N LEU A 81 8.37 -9.77 -10.17
CA LEU A 81 9.05 -10.95 -10.71
C LEU A 81 8.35 -12.25 -10.28
N ALA A 82 7.94 -12.33 -9.02
CA ALA A 82 7.16 -13.45 -8.52
C ALA A 82 5.80 -13.56 -9.24
N ILE A 83 5.10 -12.42 -9.40
CA ILE A 83 3.82 -12.37 -10.11
C ILE A 83 3.97 -12.83 -11.57
N LYS A 84 5.03 -12.40 -12.27
CA LYS A 84 5.33 -12.85 -13.63
C LYS A 84 5.49 -14.36 -13.70
N ARG A 85 6.18 -14.97 -12.73
CA ARG A 85 6.33 -16.43 -12.64
C ARG A 85 4.99 -17.14 -12.39
N LEU A 86 4.08 -16.54 -11.63
CA LEU A 86 2.77 -17.10 -11.31
C LEU A 86 1.73 -16.96 -12.44
N CYS A 87 1.97 -16.06 -13.41
CA CYS A 87 1.11 -15.81 -14.57
C CYS A 87 -0.41 -15.68 -14.24
N PRO A 88 -0.82 -14.77 -13.33
CA PRO A 88 -2.23 -14.61 -12.98
C PRO A 88 -3.02 -13.80 -14.02
N ASP A 89 -4.34 -13.97 -14.01
CA ASP A 89 -5.29 -13.10 -14.72
C ASP A 89 -5.44 -11.76 -13.95
N PHE A 90 -5.49 -11.82 -12.63
CA PHE A 90 -5.66 -10.65 -11.77
C PHE A 90 -4.70 -10.64 -10.59
N VAL A 91 -4.25 -9.45 -10.21
CA VAL A 91 -3.50 -9.22 -8.98
C VAL A 91 -4.32 -8.33 -8.05
N PHE A 92 -4.66 -8.83 -6.87
CA PHE A 92 -5.38 -8.06 -5.87
C PHE A 92 -4.40 -7.60 -4.80
N CYS A 93 -4.49 -6.33 -4.42
CA CYS A 93 -3.75 -5.73 -3.32
C CYS A 93 -4.73 -5.00 -2.40
N GLY A 94 -4.41 -4.86 -1.12
CA GLY A 94 -5.03 -3.81 -0.33
C GLY A 94 -4.65 -2.43 -0.88
N ARG A 95 -5.51 -1.42 -0.68
CA ARG A 95 -5.23 -0.04 -1.08
C ARG A 95 -3.88 0.46 -0.58
N GLN A 96 -3.58 0.18 0.68
CA GLN A 96 -2.34 0.54 1.34
C GLN A 96 -2.09 -0.40 2.52
N SER A 97 -0.85 -0.41 3.02
CA SER A 97 -0.54 -1.03 4.31
C SER A 97 -0.65 -0.01 5.45
N VAL A 98 -1.18 -0.41 6.60
CA VAL A 98 -1.39 0.51 7.74
C VAL A 98 -0.10 0.96 8.45
N ASP A 99 1.01 0.28 8.21
CA ASP A 99 2.31 0.62 8.79
C ASP A 99 3.09 1.63 7.90
N GLY A 100 3.14 1.39 6.59
CA GLY A 100 3.83 2.26 5.64
C GLY A 100 2.97 3.40 5.08
N ASP A 101 1.65 3.24 5.04
CA ASP A 101 0.65 4.22 4.61
C ASP A 101 0.85 4.87 3.23
N THR A 102 1.62 4.24 2.34
CA THR A 102 2.02 4.86 1.06
C THR A 102 0.99 4.73 -0.05
N GLY A 103 0.25 3.62 -0.09
CA GLY A 103 -0.67 3.29 -1.20
C GLY A 103 0.00 3.09 -2.57
N GLN A 104 1.32 2.91 -2.62
CA GLN A 104 2.10 2.95 -3.87
C GLN A 104 2.38 1.58 -4.50
N VAL A 105 2.45 0.50 -3.71
CA VAL A 105 2.93 -0.81 -4.20
C VAL A 105 1.99 -1.40 -5.26
N GLY A 106 0.67 -1.35 -5.04
CA GLY A 106 -0.32 -1.84 -6.01
C GLY A 106 -0.22 -1.13 -7.38
N PRO A 107 -0.31 0.21 -7.44
CA PRO A 107 -0.11 0.95 -8.68
C PRO A 107 1.25 0.69 -9.34
N SER A 108 2.32 0.61 -8.55
CA SER A 108 3.67 0.31 -9.05
C SER A 108 3.76 -1.08 -9.68
N LEU A 109 3.04 -2.06 -9.15
CA LEU A 109 2.95 -3.39 -9.75
C LEU A 109 2.29 -3.34 -11.13
N ALA A 110 1.21 -2.58 -11.29
CA ALA A 110 0.52 -2.47 -12.57
C ALA A 110 1.46 -1.98 -13.68
N VAL A 111 2.23 -0.92 -13.39
CA VAL A 111 3.24 -0.38 -14.32
C VAL A 111 4.33 -1.41 -14.64
N ARG A 112 4.87 -2.12 -13.64
CA ARG A 112 5.94 -3.12 -13.83
C ARG A 112 5.50 -4.37 -14.60
N LEU A 113 4.23 -4.70 -14.49
CA LEU A 113 3.61 -5.84 -15.16
C LEU A 113 3.06 -5.48 -16.54
N GLY A 114 2.82 -4.19 -16.82
CA GLY A 114 2.09 -3.74 -18.00
C GLY A 114 0.61 -4.09 -17.92
N PHE A 115 0.05 -4.17 -16.71
CA PHE A 115 -1.35 -4.55 -16.46
C PHE A 115 -2.21 -3.30 -16.34
N SER A 116 -3.50 -3.43 -16.67
CA SER A 116 -4.49 -2.39 -16.38
C SER A 116 -4.59 -2.17 -14.87
N LEU A 117 -4.89 -0.94 -14.43
CA LEU A 117 -4.99 -0.58 -13.01
C LEU A 117 -6.37 -0.03 -12.68
N VAL A 118 -6.96 -0.52 -11.60
CA VAL A 118 -8.09 0.13 -10.93
C VAL A 118 -7.81 0.23 -9.43
N THR A 119 -7.92 1.44 -8.88
CA THR A 119 -7.65 1.71 -7.47
C THR A 119 -8.92 1.94 -6.67
N ASN A 120 -8.80 1.88 -5.33
CA ASN A 120 -9.87 2.23 -4.40
C ASN A 120 -11.19 1.45 -4.62
N VAL A 121 -11.11 0.19 -5.02
CA VAL A 121 -12.29 -0.63 -5.29
C VAL A 121 -12.99 -0.99 -3.99
N MET A 122 -14.30 -0.73 -3.93
CA MET A 122 -15.18 -1.04 -2.80
C MET A 122 -15.86 -2.40 -2.97
N SER A 123 -16.19 -2.80 -4.20
CA SER A 123 -16.80 -4.10 -4.48
C SER A 123 -16.47 -4.61 -5.88
N LEU A 124 -16.43 -5.93 -6.03
CA LEU A 124 -16.29 -6.65 -7.30
C LEU A 124 -17.42 -7.65 -7.48
N ARG A 125 -17.76 -7.94 -8.74
CA ARG A 125 -18.66 -9.01 -9.17
C ARG A 125 -18.14 -9.66 -10.44
N ASP A 126 -18.37 -10.95 -10.57
CA ASP A 126 -18.06 -11.68 -11.81
C ASP A 126 -19.00 -11.28 -12.93
N THR A 127 -18.46 -11.28 -14.15
CA THR A 127 -19.20 -11.08 -15.40
C THR A 127 -18.73 -12.11 -16.43
N GLU A 128 -19.44 -12.26 -17.55
CA GLU A 128 -19.06 -13.21 -18.61
C GLU A 128 -17.64 -12.94 -19.17
N ASN A 129 -17.18 -11.68 -19.18
CA ASN A 129 -15.95 -11.23 -19.84
C ASN A 129 -14.92 -10.61 -18.89
N GLY A 130 -15.01 -10.84 -17.58
CA GLY A 130 -14.10 -10.27 -16.59
C GLY A 130 -14.80 -9.90 -15.28
N LEU A 131 -14.42 -8.78 -14.69
CA LEU A 131 -14.94 -8.30 -13.42
C LEU A 131 -15.64 -6.96 -13.59
N SER A 132 -16.74 -6.75 -12.87
CA SER A 132 -17.36 -5.43 -12.70
C SER A 132 -17.01 -4.87 -11.32
N TYR A 133 -16.67 -3.59 -11.25
CA TYR A 133 -16.28 -2.93 -10.00
C TYR A 133 -17.15 -1.73 -9.66
N THR A 134 -17.13 -1.36 -8.38
CA THR A 134 -17.54 -0.04 -7.90
C THR A 134 -16.42 0.53 -7.04
N ASP A 135 -15.96 1.74 -7.32
CA ASP A 135 -14.90 2.42 -6.57
C ASP A 135 -15.46 3.28 -5.42
N ARG A 136 -14.56 3.90 -4.67
CA ARG A 136 -14.89 4.77 -3.53
C ARG A 136 -15.66 6.04 -3.90
N SER A 137 -15.59 6.47 -5.16
CA SER A 137 -16.30 7.63 -5.69
C SER A 137 -17.66 7.23 -6.27
N GLU A 138 -18.12 5.99 -6.02
CA GLU A 138 -19.34 5.40 -6.55
C GLU A 138 -19.35 5.25 -8.08
N ASN A 139 -18.19 5.36 -8.73
CA ASN A 139 -18.06 5.05 -10.15
C ASN A 139 -17.99 3.53 -10.34
N GLY A 140 -18.55 3.04 -11.44
CA GLY A 140 -18.47 1.62 -11.79
C GLY A 140 -17.96 1.41 -13.21
N GLY A 141 -17.43 0.22 -13.47
CA GLY A 141 -16.93 -0.16 -14.77
C GLY A 141 -16.64 -1.65 -14.88
N ASN A 142 -16.20 -2.08 -16.06
CA ASN A 142 -15.75 -3.45 -16.32
C ASN A 142 -14.22 -3.46 -16.46
N ILE A 143 -13.61 -4.55 -15.99
CA ILE A 143 -12.16 -4.78 -16.01
C ILE A 143 -11.94 -6.14 -16.66
N SER A 144 -11.15 -6.14 -17.72
CA SER A 144 -10.66 -7.35 -18.37
C SER A 144 -9.25 -7.68 -17.87
N ALA A 145 -8.92 -8.97 -17.84
CA ALA A 145 -7.57 -9.42 -17.54
C ALA A 145 -6.59 -9.05 -18.68
N PRO A 146 -5.30 -8.82 -18.39
CA PRO A 146 -4.70 -8.80 -17.06
C PRO A 146 -4.82 -7.44 -16.36
N ALA A 147 -5.14 -7.46 -15.06
CA ALA A 147 -5.29 -6.23 -14.27
C ALA A 147 -4.81 -6.35 -12.82
N VAL A 148 -4.31 -5.24 -12.29
CA VAL A 148 -4.07 -5.03 -10.85
C VAL A 148 -5.22 -4.23 -10.26
N ILE A 149 -5.77 -4.71 -9.15
CA ILE A 149 -6.90 -4.08 -8.47
C ILE A 149 -6.51 -3.82 -7.01
N THR A 150 -6.65 -2.57 -6.55
CA THR A 150 -6.42 -2.23 -5.14
C THR A 150 -7.74 -2.04 -4.41
N LEU A 151 -7.93 -2.75 -3.29
CA LEU A 151 -9.22 -2.86 -2.61
C LEU A 151 -9.23 -2.06 -1.31
N GLU A 152 -10.32 -1.32 -1.09
CA GLU A 152 -10.59 -0.64 0.17
C GLU A 152 -11.00 -1.64 1.25
N LYS A 153 -11.01 -1.20 2.51
CA LYS A 153 -11.45 -1.99 3.67
C LYS A 153 -12.98 -2.10 3.73
N SER A 154 -13.59 -2.69 2.70
CA SER A 154 -15.04 -2.84 2.55
C SER A 154 -15.56 -4.20 2.99
N ARG A 155 -14.73 -5.25 2.98
CA ARG A 155 -15.09 -6.60 3.39
C ARG A 155 -14.27 -7.07 4.59
N LYS A 156 -14.92 -7.85 5.47
CA LYS A 156 -14.25 -8.51 6.60
C LYS A 156 -13.91 -9.93 6.19
N LEU A 157 -12.64 -10.29 6.34
CA LEU A 157 -12.16 -11.64 6.08
C LEU A 157 -12.90 -12.66 6.95
N ARG A 158 -13.40 -13.72 6.31
CA ARG A 158 -14.10 -14.82 6.96
C ARG A 158 -13.20 -15.58 7.94
N LEU A 159 -13.80 -16.41 8.80
CA LEU A 159 -13.08 -17.32 9.68
C LEU A 159 -12.78 -18.65 8.96
N PRO A 160 -11.65 -19.30 9.25
CA PRO A 160 -11.37 -20.62 8.70
C PRO A 160 -12.31 -21.67 9.32
N SER A 161 -12.66 -22.68 8.54
CA SER A 161 -13.41 -23.85 9.04
C SER A 161 -12.56 -24.65 10.04
N ILE A 162 -13.19 -25.28 11.03
CA ILE A 162 -12.51 -26.16 12.00
C ILE A 162 -11.77 -27.31 11.30
N ARG A 163 -12.33 -27.81 10.18
CA ARG A 163 -11.76 -28.94 9.42
C ARG A 163 -10.74 -28.53 8.35
N SER A 164 -10.53 -27.23 8.15
CA SER A 164 -9.54 -26.72 7.20
C SER A 164 -8.13 -27.13 7.62
N LYS A 165 -7.30 -27.48 6.64
CA LYS A 165 -5.88 -27.81 6.84
C LYS A 165 -5.03 -26.69 6.30
N VAL A 166 -3.86 -26.50 6.90
CA VAL A 166 -2.82 -25.64 6.35
C VAL A 166 -2.24 -26.28 5.08
N LYS A 167 -1.86 -25.45 4.13
CA LYS A 167 -1.06 -25.84 2.95
C LYS A 167 0.37 -25.33 3.11
N SER A 168 1.32 -26.00 2.47
CA SER A 168 2.73 -25.59 2.48
C SER A 168 2.92 -24.25 1.78
N VAL A 169 3.83 -23.43 2.31
CA VAL A 169 4.24 -22.16 1.70
C VAL A 169 5.49 -22.41 0.87
N GLU A 170 5.46 -22.06 -0.41
CA GLU A 170 6.65 -22.04 -1.26
C GLU A 170 7.50 -20.82 -0.88
N ILE A 171 8.76 -21.03 -0.51
CA ILE A 171 9.69 -19.95 -0.18
C ILE A 171 10.60 -19.71 -1.37
N LEU A 172 10.63 -18.47 -1.86
CA LEU A 172 11.47 -18.05 -2.97
C LEU A 172 12.47 -16.99 -2.53
N THR A 173 13.72 -17.17 -2.96
CA THR A 173 14.83 -16.24 -2.79
C THR A 173 14.93 -15.29 -3.98
N ALA A 174 15.85 -14.32 -3.91
CA ALA A 174 16.16 -13.45 -5.05
C ALA A 174 16.67 -14.25 -6.27
N GLY A 175 17.40 -15.35 -6.03
CA GLY A 175 17.88 -16.24 -7.09
C GLY A 175 16.74 -16.97 -7.81
N ASP A 176 15.74 -17.47 -7.06
CA ASP A 176 14.64 -18.27 -7.62
C ASP A 176 13.71 -17.47 -8.55
N ILE A 177 13.70 -16.15 -8.41
CA ILE A 177 12.96 -15.23 -9.28
C ILE A 177 13.85 -14.48 -10.28
N ASN A 178 15.15 -14.85 -10.37
CA ASN A 178 16.15 -14.20 -11.20
C ASN A 178 16.21 -12.67 -11.00
N ALA A 179 16.14 -12.21 -9.75
CA ALA A 179 16.17 -10.79 -9.43
C ALA A 179 17.57 -10.18 -9.62
N ASP A 180 17.61 -8.99 -10.19
CA ASP A 180 18.78 -8.13 -10.14
C ASP A 180 18.92 -7.53 -8.75
N ILE A 181 19.95 -7.96 -8.02
CA ILE A 181 20.23 -7.53 -6.64
C ILE A 181 20.45 -6.02 -6.53
N SER A 182 20.87 -5.34 -7.61
CA SER A 182 21.01 -3.88 -7.61
C SER A 182 19.68 -3.14 -7.50
N LEU A 183 18.57 -3.80 -7.85
CA LEU A 183 17.20 -3.28 -7.79
C LEU A 183 16.42 -3.79 -6.56
N CYS A 184 17.07 -4.56 -5.68
CA CYS A 184 16.45 -5.12 -4.49
C CYS A 184 16.83 -4.37 -3.21
N GLY A 185 15.93 -4.44 -2.22
CA GLY A 185 16.20 -3.97 -0.87
C GLY A 185 16.62 -2.51 -0.81
N LEU A 186 17.42 -2.17 0.19
CA LEU A 186 17.94 -0.82 0.39
C LEU A 186 18.82 -0.32 -0.79
N LYS A 187 19.46 -1.22 -1.54
CA LYS A 187 20.30 -0.86 -2.69
C LYS A 187 19.48 -0.33 -3.85
N GLY A 188 18.37 -1.01 -4.15
CA GLY A 188 17.43 -0.62 -5.21
C GLY A 188 16.40 0.43 -4.79
N SER A 189 16.45 0.89 -3.55
CA SER A 189 15.50 1.87 -3.01
C SER A 189 15.96 3.30 -3.29
N PRO A 190 15.26 4.07 -4.15
CA PRO A 190 15.53 5.49 -4.31
C PRO A 190 15.23 6.31 -3.06
N THR A 191 14.27 5.87 -2.23
CA THR A 191 13.91 6.57 -0.99
C THR A 191 14.57 5.94 0.23
N ARG A 192 14.88 6.76 1.24
CA ARG A 192 15.49 6.31 2.50
C ARG A 192 14.87 7.04 3.68
N VAL A 193 14.51 6.29 4.71
CA VAL A 193 14.05 6.86 5.98
C VAL A 193 15.26 7.34 6.77
N LEU A 194 15.44 8.67 6.85
CA LEU A 194 16.57 9.28 7.56
C LEU A 194 16.35 9.34 9.08
N LYS A 195 15.12 9.61 9.49
CA LYS A 195 14.73 9.77 10.90
C LYS A 195 13.27 9.40 11.08
N THR A 196 12.97 8.73 12.19
CA THR A 196 11.62 8.54 12.71
C THR A 196 11.52 9.19 14.09
N PHE A 197 10.33 9.64 14.46
CA PHE A 197 10.04 10.18 15.78
C PHE A 197 8.59 9.87 16.12
N GLU A 198 8.30 9.72 17.40
CA GLU A 198 6.92 9.60 17.88
C GLU A 198 6.27 10.99 17.88
N ASN A 199 5.03 11.07 17.42
CA ASN A 199 4.29 12.32 17.47
C ASN A 199 3.64 12.47 18.86
N ASP A 200 4.25 13.28 19.72
CA ASP A 200 3.71 13.63 21.04
C ASP A 200 2.73 14.82 21.02
N SER A 201 2.53 15.45 19.86
CA SER A 201 1.56 16.54 19.71
C SER A 201 0.11 16.03 19.85
N ASP A 202 -0.83 16.92 20.18
CA ASP A 202 -2.26 16.63 20.26
C ASP A 202 -2.72 15.62 21.34
N ARG A 203 -1.98 15.47 22.45
CA ARG A 203 -2.57 14.94 23.69
C ARG A 203 -3.68 15.88 24.15
N ARG A 204 -4.92 15.58 23.74
CA ARG A 204 -6.10 16.36 24.11
C ARG A 204 -6.31 16.26 25.61
N SER A 205 -6.23 17.39 26.30
CA SER A 205 -6.73 17.52 27.67
C SER A 205 -8.26 17.55 27.60
N CYS A 206 -8.87 16.36 27.63
CA CYS A 206 -10.31 16.22 27.66
C CYS A 206 -10.83 16.49 29.09
N THR A 207 -11.84 17.34 29.21
CA THR A 207 -12.59 17.53 30.46
C THR A 207 -13.93 16.83 30.33
N PHE A 208 -14.24 15.93 31.26
CA PHE A 208 -15.59 15.38 31.36
C PHE A 208 -16.56 16.49 31.78
N ILE A 209 -17.62 16.69 31.01
CA ILE A 209 -18.67 17.67 31.30
C ILE A 209 -19.97 16.96 31.64
N SER A 210 -20.77 17.58 32.49
CA SER A 210 -22.15 17.15 32.74
C SER A 210 -23.08 17.58 31.58
N PRO A 211 -24.20 16.88 31.33
CA PRO A 211 -25.09 17.17 30.21
C PRO A 211 -25.61 18.61 30.14
N ASP A 212 -25.82 19.27 31.28
CA ASP A 212 -26.24 20.67 31.39
C ASP A 212 -25.23 21.67 30.81
N LYS A 213 -23.96 21.27 30.67
CA LYS A 213 -22.89 22.11 30.12
C LYS A 213 -22.62 21.88 28.64
N LEU A 214 -23.41 21.03 27.98
CA LEU A 214 -23.20 20.67 26.57
C LEU A 214 -23.32 21.88 25.64
N THR A 215 -24.36 22.70 25.82
CA THR A 215 -24.61 23.89 24.98
C THR A 215 -23.45 24.88 25.08
N TRP A 216 -23.00 25.16 26.31
CA TRP A 216 -21.83 26.01 26.56
C TRP A 216 -20.56 25.45 25.89
N ALA A 217 -20.32 24.14 26.00
CA ALA A 217 -19.12 23.51 25.43
C ALA A 217 -19.11 23.58 23.88
N ILE A 218 -20.28 23.44 23.23
CA ILE A 218 -20.42 23.60 21.78
C ILE A 218 -20.12 25.06 21.39
N GLU A 219 -20.75 26.03 22.06
CA GLU A 219 -20.54 27.46 21.78
C GLU A 219 -19.08 27.87 21.96
N GLU A 220 -18.43 27.45 23.05
CA GLU A 220 -17.01 27.71 23.29
C GLU A 220 -16.10 26.98 22.28
N GLY A 221 -16.44 25.75 21.91
CA GLY A 221 -15.71 24.98 20.90
C GLY A 221 -15.72 25.65 19.52
N LEU A 222 -16.88 26.18 19.11
CA LEU A 222 -17.02 26.91 17.85
C LEU A 222 -16.21 28.21 17.84
N LYS A 223 -16.12 28.93 18.97
CA LYS A 223 -15.30 30.15 19.11
C LYS A 223 -13.81 29.89 18.97
N LYS A 224 -13.31 28.75 19.49
CA LYS A 224 -11.87 28.42 19.45
C LYS A 224 -11.34 28.18 18.03
N GLY A 225 -12.22 27.91 17.06
CA GLY A 225 -11.84 27.62 15.68
C GLY A 225 -10.98 26.36 15.55
N ARG A 226 -10.61 26.00 14.31
CA ARG A 226 -9.60 24.96 14.10
C ARG A 226 -8.21 25.57 14.35
N GLN A 227 -7.52 25.11 15.39
CA GLN A 227 -6.10 25.39 15.50
C GLN A 227 -5.39 24.81 14.27
N LYS A 228 -4.73 25.67 13.49
CA LYS A 228 -3.87 25.20 12.40
C LYS A 228 -2.69 24.46 13.03
N ILE A 229 -2.49 23.21 12.62
CA ILE A 229 -1.31 22.45 13.00
C ILE A 229 -0.09 23.25 12.54
N LYS A 230 0.75 23.67 13.49
CA LYS A 230 2.01 24.32 13.16
C LYS A 230 2.99 23.23 12.77
N LEU A 231 3.38 23.22 11.50
CA LEU A 231 4.37 22.26 11.02
C LEU A 231 5.71 22.52 11.73
N ALA A 232 6.31 21.46 12.28
CA ALA A 232 7.63 21.53 12.88
C ALA A 232 8.69 21.73 11.77
N GLU A 233 9.62 22.65 11.99
CA GLU A 233 10.76 22.81 11.09
C GLU A 233 11.81 21.72 11.33
N SER A 234 12.42 21.24 10.24
CA SER A 234 13.54 20.32 10.31
C SER A 234 14.78 21.03 10.86
N ALA A 235 15.47 20.40 11.80
CA ALA A 235 16.76 20.88 12.31
C ALA A 235 17.85 20.90 11.23
N SER A 236 17.72 20.05 10.20
CA SER A 236 18.62 19.97 9.05
C SER A 236 17.77 20.02 7.78
N LYS A 237 17.81 21.14 7.05
CA LYS A 237 17.06 21.30 5.79
C LYS A 237 17.85 20.72 4.61
N LEU A 238 17.12 20.17 3.64
CA LEU A 238 17.64 19.76 2.34
C LEU A 238 17.87 21.01 1.48
N LYS A 239 18.85 20.97 0.57
CA LYS A 239 19.22 22.17 -0.20
C LYS A 239 18.21 22.46 -1.30
N ASN A 240 17.78 21.44 -2.01
CA ASN A 240 16.89 21.55 -3.18
C ASN A 240 15.72 20.57 -3.06
N VAL A 241 14.53 21.10 -2.74
CA VAL A 241 13.30 20.30 -2.62
C VAL A 241 12.32 20.71 -3.71
N TRP A 242 11.83 19.74 -4.46
CA TRP A 242 10.85 19.97 -5.50
C TRP A 242 9.45 19.58 -5.05
N CYS A 243 8.45 20.30 -5.53
CA CYS A 243 7.03 20.04 -5.27
C CYS A 243 6.31 19.79 -6.59
N VAL A 244 5.54 18.71 -6.69
CA VAL A 244 4.61 18.51 -7.80
C VAL A 244 3.27 19.15 -7.44
N GLY A 245 3.02 20.33 -8.02
CA GLY A 245 1.88 21.17 -7.67
C GLY A 245 2.04 21.92 -6.35
N ASN A 246 1.00 22.65 -5.97
CA ASN A 246 1.06 23.60 -4.85
C ASN A 246 0.71 23.00 -3.48
N SER A 247 0.08 21.82 -3.43
CA SER A 247 -0.41 21.26 -2.15
C SER A 247 0.71 20.95 -1.14
N PRO A 248 1.90 20.42 -1.52
CA PRO A 248 2.93 20.10 -0.53
C PRO A 248 3.84 21.28 -0.20
N LYS A 249 3.65 22.45 -0.83
CA LYS A 249 4.57 23.60 -0.76
C LYS A 249 4.82 24.09 0.67
N GLU A 250 3.79 24.16 1.50
CA GLU A 250 3.94 24.60 2.89
C GLU A 250 4.74 23.59 3.73
N PHE A 251 4.60 22.30 3.46
CA PHE A 251 5.43 21.27 4.07
C PHE A 251 6.86 21.30 3.53
N ALA A 252 7.04 21.52 2.23
CA ALA A 252 8.37 21.61 1.62
C ALA A 252 9.26 22.68 2.28
N LYS A 253 8.67 23.84 2.63
CA LYS A 253 9.39 24.92 3.34
C LYS A 253 9.93 24.52 4.72
N THR A 254 9.32 23.54 5.37
CA THR A 254 9.75 23.08 6.71
C THR A 254 10.96 22.15 6.61
N VAL A 255 11.16 21.51 5.44
CA VAL A 255 12.23 20.53 5.21
C VAL A 255 13.30 20.98 4.22
N GLY A 256 13.06 22.01 3.39
CA GLY A 256 13.95 22.47 2.33
C GLY A 256 14.33 23.95 2.41
N GLU A 257 15.52 24.28 1.92
CA GLU A 257 16.02 25.65 1.78
C GLU A 257 15.49 26.31 0.50
N ASN A 258 15.70 25.66 -0.65
CA ASN A 258 15.19 26.10 -1.95
C ASN A 258 14.04 25.21 -2.39
N ILE A 259 12.88 25.83 -2.64
CA ILE A 259 11.66 25.13 -3.04
C ILE A 259 11.33 25.47 -4.48
N THR A 260 11.37 24.46 -5.35
CA THR A 260 10.91 24.57 -6.75
C THR A 260 9.56 23.90 -6.86
N VAL A 261 8.56 24.61 -7.37
CA VAL A 261 7.25 24.02 -7.67
C VAL A 261 7.21 23.76 -9.17
N ILE A 262 6.97 22.53 -9.57
CA ILE A 262 6.70 22.15 -10.96
C ILE A 262 5.20 21.89 -11.11
N ASP A 263 4.65 22.31 -12.24
CA ASP A 263 3.24 22.05 -12.54
C ASP A 263 3.03 20.54 -12.78
N PRO A 264 1.90 19.96 -12.30
CA PRO A 264 1.58 18.56 -12.55
C PRO A 264 1.44 18.32 -14.05
N ASP A 265 2.15 17.32 -14.56
CA ASP A 265 2.15 16.92 -15.97
C ASP A 265 1.86 15.42 -16.10
N THR A 266 2.03 14.86 -17.30
CA THR A 266 2.07 13.40 -17.45
C THR A 266 3.16 12.79 -16.55
N PRO A 267 2.97 11.57 -16.02
CA PRO A 267 3.97 10.91 -15.17
C PRO A 267 5.36 10.83 -15.83
N GLU A 268 5.42 10.60 -17.14
CA GLU A 268 6.65 10.50 -17.91
C GLU A 268 7.40 11.83 -17.97
N GLU A 269 6.70 12.92 -18.31
CA GLU A 269 7.31 14.25 -18.38
C GLU A 269 7.71 14.77 -17.01
N THR A 270 6.88 14.49 -15.99
CA THR A 270 7.20 14.83 -14.59
C THR A 270 8.46 14.10 -14.13
N ALA A 271 8.57 12.81 -14.43
CA ALA A 271 9.75 12.02 -14.10
C ALA A 271 11.01 12.50 -14.82
N GLU A 272 10.90 12.93 -16.09
CA GLU A 272 12.03 13.47 -16.84
C GLU A 272 12.50 14.82 -16.29
N LYS A 273 11.58 15.72 -15.93
CA LYS A 273 11.90 16.98 -15.24
C LYS A 273 12.64 16.72 -13.93
N ILE A 274 12.17 15.77 -13.13
CA ILE A 274 12.82 15.39 -11.87
C ILE A 274 14.22 14.81 -12.12
N ARG A 275 14.36 13.93 -13.12
CA ARG A 275 15.63 13.27 -13.45
C ARG A 275 16.69 14.29 -13.88
N THR A 276 16.31 15.26 -14.70
CA THR A 276 17.21 16.33 -15.17
C THR A 276 17.50 17.38 -14.10
N GLY A 277 16.53 17.66 -13.23
CA GLY A 277 16.66 18.64 -12.16
C GLY A 277 17.50 18.21 -10.96
N HIS A 278 17.69 16.91 -10.76
CA HIS A 278 18.43 16.33 -9.64
C HIS A 278 18.09 16.94 -8.25
N PRO A 279 16.81 16.98 -7.85
CA PRO A 279 16.46 17.45 -6.51
C PRO A 279 16.91 16.48 -5.41
N ASP A 280 17.14 17.01 -4.21
CA ASP A 280 17.45 16.19 -3.03
C ASP A 280 16.22 15.38 -2.58
N ALA A 281 15.01 15.93 -2.79
CA ALA A 281 13.74 15.29 -2.52
C ALA A 281 12.62 15.87 -3.40
N VAL A 282 11.58 15.06 -3.63
CA VAL A 282 10.35 15.44 -4.33
C VAL A 282 9.16 15.17 -3.41
N LEU A 283 8.25 16.15 -3.34
CA LEU A 283 7.02 16.12 -2.55
C LEU A 283 5.78 16.32 -3.42
#